data_AF-A0A2E4KTE2-F1
#
_entry.id   AF-A0A2E4KTE2-F1
#
_cell.length_a   1.000
_cell.length_b   1.000
_cell.length_c   1.000
_cell.angle_alpha   90.00
_cell.angle_beta   90.00
_cell.angle_gamma   90.00
#
_symmetry.space_group_name_H-M   'P 1'
#
loop_
_entity.id
_entity.type
_entity.pdbx_description
1 polymer ?
#
loop_
_entity_poly.entity_id
_entity_poly.type
_entity_poly.pdbx_seq_one_letter_code
_entity_poly.pdbx_strand_id
1 'polypeptide(L)'
;MTEKRPALGRGLSALIPDALPTPKVALNEIDIDQLVPNPDQPRTEVDGAKLDELAQSIRANGVIQPLVVRKVEDRYEIVAGERRWRAAQRAGLLRVPIVVREVTNDQLLPLALIENLQREDLNPIEEAVAYQRLVEQHQLTHDAIASAIGKDRSTIANALRLLKLPEEIKANLMSGGLTVGHARALLGVPGESAQRRAAREVMRRRLSVRETEAFIRKLTGQGIKAGRPEAADVHIRAAEEQLRFALGTRVRVIRKRKGGRIEIDFSSEEELQRIYEQLTVR
;
A
#
# COMPACT_ATOMS: atom_id res chain seq x y z
N MET A 1 12.44 -55.71 42.36
CA MET A 1 12.63 -54.31 42.80
C MET A 1 13.21 -53.55 41.62
N THR A 2 12.51 -52.51 41.20
CA THR A 2 12.49 -51.90 39.88
C THR A 2 13.62 -50.87 39.69
N GLU A 3 14.43 -51.05 38.65
CA GLU A 3 15.46 -50.09 38.23
C GLU A 3 14.82 -48.78 37.73
N LYS A 4 15.16 -47.67 38.37
CA LYS A 4 14.74 -46.32 37.97
C LYS A 4 15.53 -45.87 36.74
N ARG A 5 14.82 -45.61 35.64
CA ARG A 5 15.34 -45.00 34.42
C ARG A 5 15.89 -43.58 34.68
N PRO A 6 16.97 -43.16 34.00
CA PRO A 6 17.48 -41.80 34.12
C PRO A 6 16.50 -40.81 33.47
N ALA A 7 16.19 -39.74 34.20
CA ALA A 7 15.29 -38.69 33.75
C ALA A 7 15.86 -37.97 32.52
N LEU A 8 15.01 -37.85 31.50
CA LEU A 8 15.22 -37.06 30.29
C LEU A 8 15.27 -35.58 30.69
N GLY A 9 16.48 -35.02 30.83
CA GLY A 9 16.64 -33.68 31.38
C GLY A 9 17.93 -33.00 30.96
N ARG A 10 18.27 -32.98 29.66
CA ARG A 10 19.37 -32.14 29.10
C ARG A 10 19.13 -31.73 27.64
N GLY A 11 17.86 -31.62 27.20
CA GLY A 11 17.53 -31.42 25.78
C GLY A 11 17.04 -30.02 25.39
N LEU A 12 16.46 -29.24 26.30
CA LEU A 12 15.85 -27.95 25.93
C LEU A 12 16.77 -26.73 26.12
N SER A 13 17.80 -26.81 26.97
CA SER A 13 18.75 -25.71 27.17
C SER A 13 19.78 -25.56 26.04
N ALA A 14 19.81 -26.47 25.07
CA ALA A 14 20.70 -26.42 23.90
C ALA A 14 20.06 -25.76 22.67
N LEU A 15 18.75 -25.46 22.73
CA LEU A 15 17.97 -24.94 21.60
C LEU A 15 17.50 -23.49 21.79
N ILE A 16 17.78 -22.88 22.94
CA ILE A 16 17.61 -21.45 23.15
C ILE A 16 19.01 -20.83 22.99
N PRO A 17 19.28 -20.07 21.93
CA PRO A 17 20.44 -19.22 21.90
C PRO A 17 20.24 -18.16 23.00
N ASP A 18 20.86 -18.40 24.17
CA ASP A 18 21.02 -17.38 25.19
C ASP A 18 21.81 -16.24 24.57
N ALA A 19 21.12 -15.10 24.46
CA ALA A 19 21.56 -13.87 23.83
C ALA A 19 21.86 -13.99 22.33
N LEU A 20 20.88 -13.57 21.51
CA LEU A 20 21.19 -12.82 20.30
C LEU A 20 22.30 -11.82 20.66
N PRO A 21 23.40 -11.69 19.90
CA PRO A 21 24.36 -10.64 20.14
C PRO A 21 23.59 -9.33 19.98
N THR A 22 23.24 -8.70 21.10
CA THR A 22 22.89 -7.28 21.11
C THR A 22 24.08 -6.62 20.45
N PRO A 23 23.92 -5.97 19.28
CA PRO A 23 25.02 -5.22 18.72
C PRO A 23 25.53 -4.34 19.85
N LYS A 24 26.83 -4.45 20.18
CA LYS A 24 27.50 -3.52 21.08
C LYS A 24 27.50 -2.18 20.38
N VAL A 25 26.35 -1.52 20.40
CA VAL A 25 26.22 -0.11 20.14
C VAL A 25 26.90 0.50 21.35
N ALA A 26 28.12 1.00 21.17
CA ALA A 26 28.77 1.79 22.20
C ALA A 26 27.82 2.93 22.57
N LEU A 27 27.19 2.81 23.75
CA LEU A 27 26.39 3.88 24.36
C LEU A 27 27.39 4.98 24.71
N ASN A 28 27.59 5.89 23.77
CA ASN A 28 28.40 7.07 24.01
C ASN A 28 27.50 8.08 24.71
N GLU A 29 27.96 8.66 25.82
CA GLU A 29 27.27 9.81 26.42
C GLU A 29 27.89 11.09 25.91
N ILE A 30 27.06 12.06 25.55
CA ILE A 30 27.52 13.37 25.09
C ILE A 30 26.84 14.48 25.86
N ASP A 31 27.53 15.62 25.97
CA ASP A 31 26.95 16.84 26.50
C ASP A 31 25.79 17.28 25.61
N ILE A 32 24.68 17.64 26.25
CA ILE A 32 23.46 18.02 25.53
C ILE A 32 23.65 19.26 24.63
N ASP A 33 24.64 20.10 24.95
CA ASP A 33 24.99 21.32 24.21
C ASP A 33 25.79 21.06 22.92
N GLN A 34 26.33 19.84 22.77
CA GLN A 34 26.97 19.42 21.53
C GLN A 34 25.94 18.91 20.50
N LEU A 35 24.67 18.72 20.92
CA LEU A 35 23.59 18.29 20.05
C LEU A 35 22.93 19.47 19.35
N VAL A 36 22.77 19.36 18.03
CA VAL A 36 22.04 20.32 17.21
C VAL A 36 20.77 19.69 16.64
N PRO A 37 19.64 20.41 16.62
CA PRO A 37 18.41 19.91 16.02
C PRO A 37 18.55 19.83 14.50
N ASN A 38 17.88 18.87 13.89
CA ASN A 38 17.83 18.76 12.44
C ASN A 38 16.87 19.83 11.86
N PRO A 39 17.35 20.71 10.95
CA PRO A 39 16.56 21.82 10.37
C PRO A 39 15.36 21.35 9.53
N ASP A 40 15.39 20.13 9.01
CA ASP A 40 14.35 19.57 8.14
C ASP A 40 13.23 18.85 8.91
N GLN A 41 13.16 18.97 10.24
CA GLN A 41 12.08 18.32 11.01
C GLN A 41 10.75 19.08 10.91
N PRO A 42 9.70 18.49 10.31
CA PRO A 42 8.44 19.18 10.02
C PRO A 42 7.49 19.33 11.21
N ARG A 43 7.82 18.84 12.42
CA ARG A 43 6.95 18.99 13.60
C ARG A 43 7.19 20.34 14.27
N THR A 44 6.49 21.36 13.78
CA THR A 44 6.47 22.71 14.36
C THR A 44 5.62 22.79 15.64
N GLU A 45 4.74 21.81 15.90
CA GLU A 45 3.92 21.77 17.11
C GLU A 45 4.33 20.60 18.03
N VAL A 46 5.02 20.95 19.11
CA VAL A 46 5.30 20.03 20.20
C VAL A 46 4.37 20.38 21.35
N ASP A 47 3.39 19.51 21.59
CA ASP A 47 2.48 19.57 22.74
C ASP A 47 3.28 19.64 24.05
N GLY A 48 3.23 20.80 24.71
CA GLY A 48 4.05 21.11 25.89
C GLY A 48 3.75 20.20 27.08
N ALA A 49 2.48 19.83 27.28
CA ALA A 49 2.06 19.01 28.41
C ALA A 49 2.63 17.58 28.32
N LYS A 50 2.60 16.98 27.13
CA LYS A 50 3.20 15.66 26.87
C LYS A 50 4.73 15.67 26.96
N LEU A 51 5.36 16.83 26.75
CA LEU A 51 6.81 16.95 26.90
C LEU A 51 7.20 17.03 28.39
N ASP A 52 6.40 17.69 29.22
CA ASP A 52 6.66 17.81 30.66
C ASP A 52 6.51 16.47 31.39
N GLU A 53 5.51 15.66 31.00
CA GLU A 53 5.36 14.29 31.49
C GLU A 53 6.59 13.42 31.15
N LEU A 54 7.08 13.51 29.90
CA LEU A 54 8.28 12.80 29.48
C LEU A 54 9.53 13.32 30.21
N ALA A 55 9.63 14.63 30.45
CA ALA A 55 10.73 15.22 31.20
C ALA A 55 10.73 14.74 32.66
N GLN A 56 9.56 14.57 33.27
CA GLN A 56 9.45 14.01 34.63
C GLN A 56 9.88 12.54 34.67
N SER A 57 9.48 11.74 33.68
CA SER A 57 9.94 10.35 33.55
C SER A 57 11.45 10.25 33.34
N ILE A 58 12.02 11.12 32.49
CA ILE A 58 13.47 11.18 32.22
C ILE A 58 14.24 11.66 33.45
N ARG A 59 13.69 12.58 34.25
CA ARG A 59 14.32 13.00 35.51
C ARG A 59 14.42 11.86 36.52
N ALA A 60 13.44 10.95 36.55
CA ALA A 60 13.41 9.83 37.48
C ALA A 60 14.28 8.64 37.02
N ASN A 61 14.26 8.31 35.71
CA ASN A 61 14.84 7.07 35.19
C ASN A 61 16.00 7.29 34.21
N GLY A 62 16.35 8.54 33.92
CA GLY A 62 17.25 8.89 32.82
C GLY A 62 16.64 8.62 31.45
N VAL A 63 17.46 8.78 30.41
CA VAL A 63 17.06 8.48 29.03
C VAL A 63 17.34 7.01 28.76
N ILE A 64 16.30 6.17 28.83
CA ILE A 64 16.44 4.71 28.64
C ILE A 64 16.81 4.37 27.19
N GLN A 65 16.19 5.04 26.22
CA GLN A 65 16.44 4.79 24.80
C GLN A 65 17.37 5.88 24.24
N PRO A 66 18.56 5.53 23.75
CA PRO A 66 19.54 6.51 23.31
C PRO A 66 19.06 7.28 22.07
N LEU A 67 19.57 8.51 21.92
CA LEU A 67 19.28 9.36 20.76
C LEU A 67 20.15 8.90 19.58
N VAL A 68 19.61 8.98 18.37
CA VAL A 68 20.38 8.65 17.16
C VAL A 68 20.93 9.95 16.61
N VAL A 69 22.25 10.02 16.48
CA VAL A 69 22.94 11.25 16.07
C VAL A 69 23.96 10.95 14.99
N ARG A 70 24.29 11.96 14.19
CA ARG A 70 25.40 11.94 13.25
C ARG A 70 26.46 12.93 13.70
N LYS A 71 27.72 12.66 13.40
CA LYS A 71 28.79 13.64 13.61
C LYS A 71 28.82 14.63 12.44
N VAL A 72 28.73 15.93 12.73
CA VAL A 72 28.88 17.02 11.76
C VAL A 72 29.98 17.94 12.30
N GLU A 73 31.15 17.92 11.67
CA GLU A 73 32.34 18.64 12.15
C GLU A 73 32.63 18.32 13.63
N ASP A 74 32.52 19.31 14.52
CA ASP A 74 32.73 19.21 15.97
C ASP A 74 31.43 19.06 16.78
N ARG A 75 30.28 18.93 16.11
CA ARG A 75 28.95 18.79 16.74
C ARG A 75 28.24 17.51 16.31
N TYR A 76 27.11 17.24 16.96
CA TYR A 76 26.30 16.07 16.71
C TYR A 76 24.89 16.48 16.34
N GLU A 77 24.43 16.12 15.16
CA GLU A 77 23.08 16.45 14.71
C GLU A 77 22.11 15.31 15.00
N ILE A 78 20.94 15.65 15.55
CA ILE A 78 19.90 14.71 15.95
C ILE A 78 19.18 14.19 14.72
N VAL A 79 19.35 12.90 14.45
CA VAL A 79 18.66 12.19 13.37
C VAL A 79 17.29 11.72 13.85
N ALA A 80 17.23 11.15 15.05
CA ALA A 80 16.00 10.68 15.68
C ALA A 80 16.04 10.86 17.20
N GLY A 81 14.88 11.18 17.79
CA GLY A 81 14.74 11.37 19.24
C GLY A 81 14.63 12.82 19.71
N GLU A 82 14.25 13.76 18.84
CA GLU A 82 14.08 15.19 19.17
C GLU A 82 13.25 15.44 20.44
N ARG A 83 12.14 14.71 20.63
CA ARG A 83 11.30 14.83 21.85
C ARG A 83 12.05 14.42 23.12
N ARG A 84 12.91 13.40 23.04
CA ARG A 84 13.74 12.93 24.16
C ARG A 84 14.85 13.92 24.48
N TRP A 85 15.47 14.52 23.46
CA TRP A 85 16.43 15.61 23.65
C TRP A 85 15.80 16.82 24.37
N ARG A 86 14.67 17.32 23.87
CA ARG A 86 13.96 18.46 24.50
C ARG A 86 13.50 18.15 25.92
N ALA A 87 12.99 16.94 26.16
CA ALA A 87 12.58 16.50 27.49
C ALA A 87 13.80 16.32 28.43
N ALA A 88 14.95 15.86 27.94
CA ALA A 88 16.19 15.78 28.71
C ALA A 88 16.72 17.18 29.07
N GLN A 89 16.61 18.14 28.15
CA GLN A 89 16.97 19.54 28.41
C GLN A 89 16.08 20.14 29.50
N ARG A 90 14.75 19.92 29.44
CA ARG A 90 13.81 20.32 30.51
C ARG A 90 14.02 19.56 31.83
N ALA A 91 14.49 18.32 31.75
CA ALA A 91 14.81 17.52 32.94
C ALA A 91 16.06 18.03 33.66
N GLY A 92 16.91 18.82 32.99
CA GLY A 92 18.16 19.36 33.53
C GLY A 92 19.34 18.37 33.41
N LEU A 93 19.27 17.42 32.47
CA LEU A 93 20.37 16.48 32.24
C LEU A 93 21.52 17.17 31.50
N LEU A 94 22.73 16.99 32.01
CA LEU A 94 23.96 17.49 31.38
C LEU A 94 24.40 16.62 30.21
N ARG A 95 24.22 15.30 30.34
CA ARG A 95 24.63 14.30 29.34
C ARG A 95 23.47 13.40 28.97
N VAL A 96 23.46 12.97 27.71
CA VAL A 96 22.46 12.04 27.19
C VAL A 96 23.14 10.89 26.44
N PRO A 97 22.59 9.67 26.54
CA PRO A 97 23.09 8.53 25.80
C PRO A 97 22.74 8.66 24.33
N ILE A 98 23.75 8.49 23.47
CA ILE A 98 23.65 8.62 22.04
C ILE A 98 24.19 7.37 21.33
N VAL A 99 23.67 7.16 20.14
CA VAL A 99 24.20 6.25 19.14
C VAL A 99 24.69 7.09 17.99
N VAL A 100 26.01 7.15 17.82
CA VAL A 100 26.61 7.77 16.64
C VAL A 100 26.46 6.79 15.49
N ARG A 101 25.76 7.19 14.43
CA ARG A 101 25.80 6.46 13.18
C ARG A 101 26.61 7.26 12.17
N GLU A 102 27.66 6.64 11.64
CA GLU A 102 28.36 7.14 10.46
C GLU A 102 27.48 6.90 9.26
N VAL A 103 26.67 7.90 8.96
CA VAL A 103 25.77 7.87 7.82
C VAL A 103 26.07 9.12 7.02
N THR A 104 26.40 8.95 5.74
CA THR A 104 26.59 10.08 4.83
C THR A 104 25.30 10.91 4.76
N ASN A 105 25.41 12.22 4.52
CA ASN A 105 24.25 13.13 4.45
C ASN A 105 23.14 12.58 3.53
N ASP A 106 23.52 11.87 2.47
CA ASP A 106 22.60 11.27 1.49
C ASP A 106 21.76 10.11 2.04
N GLN A 107 22.23 9.41 3.09
CA GLN A 107 21.56 8.22 3.63
C GLN A 107 20.73 8.48 4.91
N LEU A 108 20.92 9.64 5.55
CA LEU A 108 20.25 9.98 6.82
C LEU A 108 18.81 10.44 6.66
N LEU A 109 18.58 11.36 5.72
CA LEU A 109 17.26 11.91 5.48
C LEU A 109 16.30 10.81 4.98
N PRO A 110 16.72 9.88 4.09
CA PRO A 110 15.91 8.71 3.77
C PRO A 110 15.53 7.89 5.00
N LEU A 111 16.47 7.64 5.91
CA LEU A 111 16.22 6.79 7.08
C LEU A 111 15.20 7.42 8.04
N ALA A 112 15.32 8.73 8.28
CA ALA A 112 14.38 9.48 9.12
C ALA A 112 12.99 9.62 8.45
N LEU A 113 12.95 9.75 7.12
CA LEU A 113 11.70 9.74 6.35
C LEU A 113 11.04 8.36 6.39
N ILE A 114 11.81 7.28 6.26
CA ILE A 114 11.33 5.90 6.34
C ILE A 114 10.76 5.59 7.74
N GLU A 115 11.44 6.00 8.81
CA GLU A 115 10.92 5.86 10.18
C GLU A 115 9.61 6.64 10.36
N ASN A 116 9.54 7.88 9.87
CA ASN A 116 8.30 8.66 9.93
C ASN A 116 7.16 8.03 9.14
N LEU A 117 7.49 7.38 8.01
CA LEU A 117 6.53 6.70 7.15
C LEU A 117 5.95 5.42 7.79
N GLN A 118 6.68 4.80 8.72
CA GLN A 118 6.21 3.63 9.48
C GLN A 118 5.22 3.99 10.60
N ARG A 119 4.87 5.27 10.77
CA ARG A 119 3.86 5.70 11.76
C ARG A 119 2.46 5.37 11.26
N GLU A 120 1.64 4.80 12.13
CA GLU A 120 0.30 4.29 11.79
C GLU A 120 -0.73 5.38 11.43
N ASP A 121 -0.41 6.66 11.67
CA ASP A 121 -1.38 7.77 11.56
C ASP A 121 -1.29 8.59 10.25
N LEU A 122 -0.41 8.23 9.30
CA LEU A 122 -0.24 9.02 8.08
C LEU A 122 -1.45 8.91 7.15
N ASN A 123 -1.90 10.06 6.63
CA ASN A 123 -2.94 10.05 5.63
C ASN A 123 -2.37 9.63 4.25
N PRO A 124 -3.20 9.08 3.34
CA PRO A 124 -2.70 8.55 2.05
C PRO A 124 -2.01 9.59 1.14
N ILE A 125 -2.32 10.88 1.30
CA ILE A 125 -1.68 11.96 0.54
C ILE A 125 -0.32 12.31 1.15
N GLU A 126 -0.21 12.38 2.48
CA GLU A 126 1.05 12.56 3.19
C GLU A 126 2.03 11.42 2.88
N GLU A 127 1.54 10.18 2.86
CA GLU A 127 2.32 9.01 2.48
C GLU A 127 2.87 9.16 1.05
N ALA A 128 2.02 9.59 0.11
CA ALA A 128 2.41 9.83 -1.28
C ALA A 128 3.44 10.97 -1.42
N VAL A 129 3.28 12.06 -0.67
CA VAL A 129 4.24 13.18 -0.64
C VAL A 129 5.59 12.73 -0.08
N ALA A 130 5.59 11.92 0.98
CA ALA A 130 6.82 11.35 1.53
C ALA A 130 7.53 10.46 0.51
N TYR A 131 6.79 9.60 -0.22
CA TYR A 131 7.36 8.83 -1.32
C TYR A 131 7.95 9.71 -2.41
N GLN A 132 7.27 10.79 -2.78
CA GLN A 132 7.76 11.70 -3.82
C GLN A 132 9.09 12.34 -3.42
N ARG A 133 9.24 12.77 -2.16
CA ARG A 133 10.49 13.32 -1.65
C ARG A 133 11.63 12.31 -1.69
N LEU A 134 11.36 11.05 -1.31
CA LEU A 134 12.35 9.96 -1.39
C LEU A 134 12.83 9.72 -2.84
N VAL A 135 11.94 9.84 -3.82
CA VAL A 135 12.30 9.67 -5.24
C VAL A 135 13.02 10.91 -5.78
N GLU A 136 12.53 12.11 -5.52
CA GLU A 136 13.05 13.34 -6.15
C GLU A 136 14.32 13.86 -5.47
N GLN A 137 14.34 13.88 -4.13
CA GLN A 137 15.44 14.47 -3.36
C GLN A 137 16.56 13.48 -3.06
N HIS A 138 16.24 12.19 -2.94
CA HIS A 138 17.22 11.14 -2.61
C HIS A 138 17.45 10.15 -3.75
N GLN A 139 16.84 10.38 -4.91
CA GLN A 139 16.99 9.56 -6.12
C GLN A 139 16.78 8.06 -5.86
N LEU A 140 15.97 7.72 -4.86
CA LEU A 140 15.68 6.33 -4.52
C LEU A 140 14.71 5.75 -5.54
N THR A 141 14.98 4.51 -5.93
CA THR A 141 14.06 3.76 -6.79
C THR A 141 12.84 3.33 -5.99
N HIS A 142 11.71 3.11 -6.68
CA HIS A 142 10.50 2.60 -6.03
C HIS A 142 10.75 1.24 -5.35
N ASP A 143 11.65 0.41 -5.90
CA ASP A 143 12.02 -0.88 -5.34
C ASP A 143 12.81 -0.74 -4.03
N ALA A 144 13.73 0.22 -3.97
CA ALA A 144 14.48 0.51 -2.74
C ALA A 144 13.56 1.00 -1.61
N ILE A 145 12.64 1.92 -1.93
CA ILE A 145 11.64 2.43 -0.98
C ILE A 145 10.74 1.29 -0.49
N ALA A 146 10.18 0.50 -1.41
CA ALA A 146 9.33 -0.65 -1.12
C ALA A 146 10.01 -1.64 -0.16
N SER A 147 11.28 -1.97 -0.43
CA SER A 147 12.07 -2.89 0.39
C SER A 147 12.32 -2.35 1.79
N ALA A 148 12.61 -1.04 1.90
CA ALA A 148 12.89 -0.39 3.18
C ALA A 148 11.66 -0.31 4.11
N ILE A 149 10.45 -0.26 3.55
CA ILE A 149 9.20 -0.15 4.33
C ILE A 149 8.41 -1.46 4.41
N GLY A 150 8.87 -2.53 3.74
CA GLY A 150 8.18 -3.81 3.72
C GLY A 150 6.85 -3.80 2.94
N LYS A 151 6.73 -2.98 1.88
CA LYS A 151 5.54 -2.92 1.00
C LYS A 151 5.91 -3.29 -0.43
N ASP A 152 4.90 -3.59 -1.24
CA ASP A 152 5.12 -3.83 -2.68
C ASP A 152 5.49 -2.55 -3.43
N ARG A 153 6.35 -2.68 -4.45
CA ARG A 153 6.65 -1.60 -5.41
C ARG A 153 5.37 -1.00 -6.02
N SER A 154 4.36 -1.83 -6.26
CA SER A 154 3.08 -1.39 -6.82
C SER A 154 2.33 -0.42 -5.89
N THR A 155 2.49 -0.57 -4.57
CA THR A 155 1.91 0.32 -3.57
C THR A 155 2.51 1.72 -3.65
N ILE A 156 3.84 1.82 -3.75
CA ILE A 156 4.55 3.09 -3.93
C ILE A 156 4.07 3.80 -5.20
N ALA A 157 4.03 3.07 -6.31
CA ALA A 157 3.60 3.61 -7.60
C ALA A 157 2.14 4.08 -7.56
N ASN A 158 1.25 3.33 -6.90
CA ASN A 158 -0.16 3.71 -6.76
C ASN A 158 -0.32 4.95 -5.88
N ALA A 159 0.41 5.04 -4.77
CA ALA A 159 0.38 6.21 -3.87
C ALA A 159 0.86 7.48 -4.60
N LEU A 160 2.00 7.42 -5.30
CA LEU A 160 2.52 8.56 -6.09
C LEU A 160 1.54 9.04 -7.15
N ARG A 161 0.74 8.14 -7.75
CA ARG A 161 -0.28 8.54 -8.73
C ARG A 161 -1.40 9.38 -8.11
N LEU A 162 -1.68 9.24 -6.81
CA LEU A 162 -2.72 10.03 -6.13
C LEU A 162 -2.39 11.52 -6.15
N LEU A 163 -1.11 11.90 -6.19
CA LEU A 163 -0.68 13.29 -6.26
C LEU A 163 -1.11 13.99 -7.55
N LYS A 164 -1.41 13.22 -8.61
CA LYS A 164 -1.91 13.71 -9.89
C LYS A 164 -3.40 14.07 -9.87
N LEU A 165 -4.10 13.78 -8.77
CA LEU A 165 -5.51 14.15 -8.62
C LEU A 165 -5.66 15.65 -8.31
N PRO A 166 -6.76 16.27 -8.77
CA PRO A 166 -7.13 17.62 -8.37
C PRO A 166 -7.20 17.80 -6.84
N GLU A 167 -6.86 19.00 -6.36
CA GLU A 167 -6.86 19.34 -4.92
C GLU A 167 -8.16 19.01 -4.21
N GLU A 168 -9.32 19.26 -4.85
CA GLU A 168 -10.64 18.93 -4.30
C GLU A 168 -10.76 17.42 -3.98
N ILE A 169 -10.21 16.54 -4.82
CA ILE A 169 -10.27 15.09 -4.61
C ILE A 169 -9.27 14.67 -3.52
N LYS A 170 -8.08 15.28 -3.50
CA LYS A 170 -7.08 15.04 -2.46
C LYS A 170 -7.60 15.46 -1.07
N ALA A 171 -8.28 16.60 -0.97
CA ALA A 171 -8.95 17.05 0.27
C ALA A 171 -10.02 16.07 0.76
N ASN A 172 -10.82 15.50 -0.16
CA ASN A 172 -11.80 14.47 0.18
C ASN A 172 -11.16 13.14 0.60
N LEU A 173 -9.96 12.82 0.10
CA LEU A 173 -9.20 11.65 0.55
C LEU A 173 -8.63 11.85 1.96
N MET A 174 -8.09 13.04 2.25
CA MET A 174 -7.54 13.39 3.57
C MET A 174 -8.62 13.45 4.65
N SER A 175 -9.81 13.93 4.33
CA SER A 175 -10.96 13.98 5.26
C SER A 175 -11.73 12.65 5.38
N GLY A 176 -11.33 11.60 4.65
CA GLY A 176 -11.97 10.28 4.68
C GLY A 176 -13.28 10.18 3.89
N GLY A 177 -13.70 11.23 3.17
CA GLY A 177 -14.87 11.21 2.29
C GLY A 177 -14.70 10.29 1.07
N LEU A 178 -13.46 10.01 0.68
CA LEU A 178 -13.10 9.02 -0.32
C LEU A 178 -12.07 8.04 0.25
N THR A 179 -12.07 6.81 -0.26
CA THR A 179 -11.03 5.82 0.04
C THR A 179 -9.97 5.84 -1.05
N VAL A 180 -8.80 5.25 -0.77
CA VAL A 180 -7.74 5.08 -1.77
C VAL A 180 -8.25 4.32 -3.01
N GLY A 181 -9.17 3.36 -2.83
CA GLY A 181 -9.81 2.66 -3.93
C GLY A 181 -10.62 3.58 -4.85
N HIS A 182 -11.42 4.48 -4.28
CA HIS A 182 -12.16 5.49 -5.06
C HIS A 182 -11.21 6.41 -5.83
N ALA A 183 -10.18 6.92 -5.16
CA ALA A 183 -9.20 7.81 -5.76
C ALA A 183 -8.46 7.14 -6.93
N ARG A 184 -8.12 5.85 -6.81
CA ARG A 184 -7.51 5.05 -7.89
C ARG A 184 -8.43 4.88 -9.10
N ALA A 185 -9.72 4.66 -8.89
CA ALA A 185 -10.69 4.59 -9.99
C ALA A 185 -10.82 5.96 -10.69
N LEU A 186 -10.87 7.06 -9.93
CA LEU A 186 -10.99 8.42 -10.46
C LEU A 186 -9.79 8.83 -11.33
N LEU A 187 -8.59 8.34 -11.04
CA LEU A 187 -7.41 8.54 -11.89
C LEU A 187 -7.57 8.03 -13.32
N GLY A 188 -8.49 7.08 -13.55
CA GLY A 188 -8.81 6.57 -14.90
C GLY A 188 -9.63 7.54 -15.76
N VAL A 189 -10.22 8.59 -15.16
CA VAL A 189 -11.03 9.58 -15.90
C VAL A 189 -10.11 10.61 -16.55
N PRO A 190 -10.21 10.82 -17.89
CA PRO A 190 -9.41 11.82 -18.58
C PRO A 190 -9.92 13.24 -18.29
N GLY A 191 -9.00 14.10 -17.84
CA GLY A 191 -9.25 15.52 -17.60
C GLY A 191 -9.77 15.83 -16.20
N GLU A 192 -9.21 16.87 -15.58
CA GLU A 192 -9.52 17.24 -14.19
C GLU A 192 -10.99 17.61 -13.97
N SER A 193 -11.60 18.32 -14.93
CA SER A 193 -13.01 18.73 -14.82
C SER A 193 -13.94 17.51 -14.79
N ALA A 194 -13.64 16.48 -15.59
CA ALA A 194 -14.39 15.23 -15.59
C ALA A 194 -14.14 14.42 -14.31
N GLN A 195 -12.90 14.38 -13.81
CA GLN A 195 -12.55 13.76 -12.52
C GLN A 195 -13.34 14.38 -11.36
N ARG A 196 -13.39 15.71 -11.26
CA ARG A 196 -14.14 16.42 -10.21
C ARG A 196 -15.63 16.10 -10.29
N ARG A 197 -16.23 16.12 -11.48
CA ARG A 197 -17.64 15.73 -11.67
C ARG A 197 -17.90 14.29 -11.24
N ALA A 198 -17.03 13.37 -11.64
CA ALA A 198 -17.15 11.96 -11.27
C ALA A 198 -17.00 11.75 -9.75
N ALA A 199 -16.05 12.43 -9.10
CA ALA A 199 -15.87 12.37 -7.65
C ALA A 199 -17.11 12.87 -6.90
N ARG A 200 -17.69 13.99 -7.32
CA ARG A 200 -18.95 14.50 -6.74
C ARG A 200 -20.09 13.51 -6.89
N GLU A 201 -20.21 12.85 -8.03
CA GLU A 201 -21.24 11.84 -8.25
C GLU A 201 -21.06 10.59 -7.37
N VAL A 202 -19.81 10.13 -7.22
CA VAL A 202 -19.44 9.01 -6.33
C VAL A 202 -19.82 9.32 -4.89
N MET A 203 -19.50 10.52 -4.40
CA MET A 203 -19.83 10.96 -3.04
C MET A 203 -21.34 11.14 -2.85
N ARG A 204 -22.02 11.79 -3.80
CA ARG A 204 -23.47 12.03 -3.77
C ARG A 204 -24.26 10.72 -3.69
N ARG A 205 -23.85 9.71 -4.44
CA ARG A 205 -24.50 8.40 -4.48
C ARG A 205 -23.95 7.40 -3.47
N ARG A 206 -22.92 7.78 -2.70
CA ARG A 206 -22.19 6.91 -1.76
C ARG A 206 -21.81 5.56 -2.40
N LEU A 207 -21.28 5.61 -3.61
CA LEU A 207 -20.91 4.40 -4.34
C LEU A 207 -19.78 3.67 -3.59
N SER A 208 -19.85 2.34 -3.59
CA SER A 208 -18.72 1.50 -3.19
C SER A 208 -17.56 1.59 -4.20
N VAL A 209 -16.38 1.07 -3.83
CA VAL A 209 -15.21 1.04 -4.72
C VAL A 209 -15.52 0.30 -6.02
N ARG A 210 -16.20 -0.86 -5.94
CA ARG A 210 -16.58 -1.67 -7.10
C ARG A 210 -17.58 -0.93 -8.00
N GLU A 211 -18.56 -0.25 -7.41
CA GLU A 211 -19.53 0.53 -8.17
C GLU A 211 -18.89 1.77 -8.82
N THR A 212 -17.94 2.39 -8.12
CA THR A 212 -17.15 3.50 -8.64
C THR A 212 -16.32 3.04 -9.84
N GLU A 213 -15.62 1.92 -9.75
CA GLU A 213 -14.91 1.33 -10.89
C GLU A 213 -15.84 1.07 -12.07
N ALA A 214 -17.01 0.46 -11.84
CA ALA A 214 -18.00 0.20 -12.89
C ALA A 214 -18.56 1.51 -13.50
N PHE A 215 -18.80 2.53 -12.67
CA PHE A 215 -19.27 3.84 -13.11
C PHE A 215 -18.21 4.55 -13.97
N ILE A 216 -16.96 4.62 -13.50
CA ILE A 216 -15.85 5.20 -14.25
C ILE A 216 -15.64 4.44 -15.56
N ARG A 217 -15.71 3.12 -15.53
CA ARG A 217 -15.56 2.27 -16.72
C ARG A 217 -16.60 2.58 -17.80
N LYS A 218 -17.85 2.82 -17.41
CA LYS A 218 -18.91 3.27 -18.33
C LYS A 218 -18.64 4.68 -18.85
N LEU A 219 -18.16 5.58 -17.99
CA LEU A 219 -17.93 6.99 -18.29
C LEU A 219 -16.73 7.22 -19.21
N THR A 220 -15.67 6.43 -19.08
CA THR A 220 -14.44 6.54 -19.91
C THR A 220 -14.54 5.80 -21.23
N GLY A 221 -15.67 5.13 -21.52
CA GLY A 221 -15.81 4.28 -22.69
C GLY A 221 -14.84 3.09 -22.71
N GLN A 222 -14.10 2.84 -21.62
CA GLN A 222 -13.32 1.62 -21.42
C GLN A 222 -14.26 0.47 -21.05
N GLY A 223 -15.22 0.20 -21.93
CA GLY A 223 -16.01 -1.00 -21.88
C GLY A 223 -15.11 -2.22 -21.66
N ILE A 224 -15.71 -3.29 -21.17
CA ILE A 224 -15.24 -4.64 -21.49
C ILE A 224 -14.81 -4.61 -22.96
N LYS A 225 -13.71 -5.28 -23.33
CA LYS A 225 -13.66 -5.90 -24.65
C LYS A 225 -14.82 -6.91 -24.71
N ALA A 226 -16.06 -6.43 -24.65
CA ALA A 226 -17.14 -7.03 -25.39
C ALA A 226 -16.65 -6.84 -26.81
N GLY A 227 -16.38 -7.95 -27.50
CA GLY A 227 -16.18 -7.89 -28.94
C GLY A 227 -17.24 -6.97 -29.53
N ARG A 228 -16.84 -6.18 -30.53
CA ARG A 228 -17.79 -5.43 -31.35
C ARG A 228 -19.08 -6.25 -31.49
N PRO A 229 -20.27 -5.68 -31.28
CA PRO A 229 -21.42 -6.19 -32.02
C PRO A 229 -21.14 -5.82 -33.47
N GLU A 230 -20.30 -6.62 -34.12
CA GLU A 230 -20.14 -6.63 -35.56
C GLU A 230 -21.51 -7.03 -36.10
N ALA A 231 -21.92 -6.48 -37.25
CA ALA A 231 -23.14 -6.89 -37.95
C ALA A 231 -23.26 -8.42 -38.15
N ALA A 232 -22.16 -9.16 -37.97
CA ALA A 232 -22.11 -10.61 -37.86
C ALA A 232 -22.96 -11.18 -36.69
N ASP A 233 -23.07 -10.52 -35.54
CA ASP A 233 -23.84 -11.00 -34.38
C ASP A 233 -25.36 -11.03 -34.65
N VAL A 234 -25.89 -10.12 -35.47
CA VAL A 234 -27.32 -10.12 -35.84
C VAL A 234 -27.64 -11.33 -36.71
N HIS A 235 -26.79 -11.64 -37.69
CA HIS A 235 -26.96 -12.83 -38.53
C HIS A 235 -26.71 -14.13 -37.78
N ILE A 236 -25.77 -14.16 -36.83
CA ILE A 236 -25.48 -15.35 -36.00
C ILE A 236 -26.64 -15.61 -35.03
N ARG A 237 -27.16 -14.56 -34.37
CA ARG A 237 -28.34 -14.71 -33.50
C ARG A 237 -29.58 -15.15 -34.27
N ALA A 238 -29.82 -14.60 -35.47
CA ALA A 238 -30.92 -15.06 -36.32
C ALA A 238 -30.77 -16.53 -36.71
N ALA A 239 -29.55 -16.99 -37.04
CA ALA A 239 -29.27 -18.39 -37.34
C ALA A 239 -29.44 -19.31 -36.11
N GLU A 240 -29.00 -18.87 -34.92
CA GLU A 240 -29.21 -19.59 -33.66
C GLU A 240 -30.69 -19.74 -33.33
N GLU A 241 -31.49 -18.68 -33.51
CA GLU A 241 -32.93 -18.73 -33.24
C GLU A 241 -33.69 -19.62 -34.23
N GLN A 242 -33.34 -19.57 -35.52
CA GLN A 242 -33.94 -20.45 -36.52
C GLN A 242 -33.59 -21.92 -36.27
N LEU A 243 -32.34 -22.22 -35.95
CA LEU A 243 -31.91 -23.59 -35.63
C LEU A 243 -32.53 -24.09 -34.33
N ARG A 244 -32.66 -23.23 -33.31
CA ARG A 244 -33.37 -23.54 -32.07
C ARG A 244 -34.85 -23.85 -32.32
N PHE A 245 -35.51 -23.10 -33.20
CA PHE A 245 -36.91 -23.34 -33.55
C PHE A 245 -37.09 -24.63 -34.36
N ALA A 246 -36.19 -24.91 -35.31
CA ALA A 246 -36.26 -26.09 -36.15
C ALA A 246 -35.93 -27.39 -35.40
N LEU A 247 -34.88 -27.38 -34.58
CA LEU A 247 -34.39 -28.56 -33.86
C LEU A 247 -35.02 -28.75 -32.48
N GLY A 248 -35.70 -27.72 -31.95
CA GLY A 248 -36.36 -27.75 -30.65
C GLY A 248 -35.42 -27.87 -29.46
N THR A 249 -34.11 -27.64 -29.65
CA THR A 249 -33.07 -27.79 -28.63
C THR A 249 -32.19 -26.55 -28.55
N ARG A 250 -31.33 -26.46 -27.52
CA ARG A 250 -30.37 -25.36 -27.42
C ARG A 250 -29.27 -25.52 -28.46
N VAL A 251 -29.21 -24.56 -29.38
CA VAL A 251 -28.19 -24.49 -30.42
C VAL A 251 -27.31 -23.26 -30.21
N ARG A 252 -26.00 -23.43 -30.33
CA ARG A 252 -25.00 -22.36 -30.26
C ARG A 252 -24.13 -22.37 -31.50
N VAL A 253 -23.94 -21.21 -32.12
CA VAL A 253 -23.15 -21.05 -33.34
C VAL A 253 -21.87 -20.27 -33.02
N ILE A 254 -20.74 -20.98 -32.95
CA ILE A 254 -19.44 -20.40 -32.63
C ILE A 254 -18.66 -20.17 -33.92
N ARG A 255 -18.53 -18.92 -34.35
CA ARG A 255 -17.76 -18.55 -35.54
C ARG A 255 -16.29 -18.29 -35.21
N LYS A 256 -15.36 -18.80 -36.03
CA LYS A 256 -13.92 -18.49 -35.97
C LYS A 256 -13.52 -17.64 -37.18
N ARG A 257 -12.30 -17.08 -37.17
CA ARG A 257 -11.76 -16.23 -38.26
C ARG A 257 -11.84 -16.87 -39.67
N LYS A 258 -11.81 -18.20 -39.76
CA LYS A 258 -12.19 -19.01 -40.93
C LYS A 258 -13.01 -20.20 -40.42
N GLY A 259 -14.24 -20.37 -40.91
CA GLY A 259 -15.15 -21.44 -40.50
C GLY A 259 -15.91 -21.19 -39.20
N GLY A 260 -16.56 -22.22 -38.68
CA GLY A 260 -17.33 -22.16 -37.44
C GLY A 260 -17.70 -23.55 -36.94
N ARG A 261 -18.30 -23.60 -35.76
CA ARG A 261 -18.86 -24.80 -35.14
C ARG A 261 -20.30 -24.51 -34.74
N ILE A 262 -21.18 -25.47 -35.01
CA ILE A 262 -22.52 -25.48 -34.44
C ILE A 262 -22.50 -26.53 -33.33
N GLU A 263 -22.84 -26.11 -32.12
CA GLU A 263 -22.98 -26.99 -30.95
C GLU A 263 -24.49 -27.14 -30.70
N ILE A 264 -24.96 -28.37 -30.70
CA ILE A 264 -26.36 -28.72 -30.43
C ILE A 264 -26.38 -29.53 -29.14
N ASP A 265 -26.97 -28.96 -28.10
CA ASP A 265 -27.14 -29.64 -26.83
C ASP A 265 -28.36 -30.57 -26.91
N PHE A 266 -28.21 -31.81 -26.46
CA PHE A 266 -29.31 -32.77 -26.27
C PHE A 266 -29.29 -33.27 -24.83
N SER A 267 -30.46 -33.56 -24.30
CA SER A 267 -30.69 -33.95 -22.90
C SER A 267 -31.12 -35.42 -22.76
N SER A 268 -31.53 -36.06 -23.86
CA SER A 268 -31.87 -37.48 -23.90
C SER A 268 -31.42 -38.12 -25.22
N GLU A 269 -31.31 -39.45 -25.21
CA GLU A 269 -30.94 -40.23 -26.39
C GLU A 269 -32.04 -40.21 -27.47
N GLU A 270 -33.31 -40.09 -27.04
CA GLU A 270 -34.46 -39.85 -27.92
C GLU A 270 -34.36 -38.49 -28.64
N GLU A 271 -33.89 -37.45 -27.93
CA GLU A 271 -33.70 -36.11 -28.49
C GLU A 271 -32.54 -36.08 -29.50
N LEU A 272 -31.46 -36.83 -29.23
CA LEU A 272 -30.37 -37.03 -30.18
C LEU A 272 -30.86 -37.74 -31.45
N GLN A 273 -31.65 -38.81 -31.31
CA GLN A 273 -32.20 -39.57 -32.45
C GLN A 273 -33.10 -38.68 -33.33
N ARG A 274 -33.99 -37.89 -32.72
CA ARG A 274 -34.84 -36.93 -33.43
C ARG A 274 -34.03 -35.90 -34.22
N ILE A 275 -32.98 -35.34 -33.60
CA ILE A 275 -32.08 -34.37 -34.26
C ILE A 275 -31.34 -35.03 -35.42
N TYR A 276 -30.86 -36.26 -35.22
CA TYR A 276 -30.19 -37.03 -36.27
C TYR A 276 -31.10 -37.26 -37.47
N GLU A 277 -32.34 -37.70 -37.26
CA GLU A 277 -33.34 -37.87 -38.31
C GLU A 277 -33.62 -36.54 -39.05
N GLN A 278 -33.88 -35.46 -38.32
CA GLN A 278 -34.13 -34.14 -38.93
C GLN A 278 -32.95 -33.61 -39.77
N LEU A 279 -31.70 -33.96 -39.42
CA LEU A 279 -30.51 -33.51 -40.15
C LEU A 279 -30.10 -34.44 -41.30
N THR A 280 -30.56 -35.70 -41.31
CA THR A 280 -30.17 -36.71 -42.31
C THR A 280 -31.25 -37.02 -43.33
N VAL A 281 -32.50 -36.61 -43.09
CA VAL A 281 -33.58 -36.69 -44.08
C VAL A 281 -33.30 -35.71 -45.23
N ARG A 282 -33.08 -36.26 -46.42
CA ARG A 282 -33.05 -35.54 -47.70
C ARG A 282 -34.43 -35.46 -48.31
#